data_AF-A0A6A4FVK8-F1
#
_entry.id   AF-A0A6A4FVK8-F1
#
_cell.length_a   1.000
_cell.length_b   1.000
_cell.length_c   1.000
_cell.angle_alpha   90.00
_cell.angle_beta   90.00
_cell.angle_gamma   90.00
#
_symmetry.space_group_name_H-M   'P 1'
#
loop_
_entity.id
_entity.type
_entity.pdbx_description
1 polymer ?
#
loop_
_entity_poly.entity_id
_entity_poly.type
_entity_poly.pdbx_seq_one_letter_code
_entity_poly.pdbx_strand_id
1 'polypeptide(L)'
;MARKVWFQLLDAATRDAYADTQTESVSSDGVTDIDDLRKAIREKYRHENPDLLEGVVAGQLRIYANRAVYDDKNGQPLDEDSRIGLVGPTKRGALVVVVTAPPALRLTAYASYPAFLKKAIEIANVMLTHHKYFELELSADNTTRRNLRHVKVKFRRPEEGSLYGWSDRSARAKVIFVNEVLLHRMQMIDQADNSHEYQCIVFVVAATIFDECAHLALRWKNILDSPDKFQLEVGTIMGTKLFHGTCRVKIQQSTRATSKMSERSRRMWTKEMAILDVVIDGMNGLSVIRADHLNKFFTPGKLCGKTLFPLVLTMHRRTKGATAFRDAGRKRRRTPPEDPNILMPPLCGIPKNRYVRRRLST
;
A
#
# COMPACT_ATOMS: atom_id res chain seq x y z
N MET A 1 45.44 -17.80 -14.72
CA MET A 1 44.96 -16.56 -15.37
C MET A 1 43.49 -16.40 -15.05
N ALA A 2 43.08 -15.21 -14.62
CA ALA A 2 41.67 -14.90 -14.43
C ALA A 2 40.96 -14.82 -15.79
N ARG A 3 39.81 -15.46 -15.91
CA ARG A 3 38.96 -15.41 -17.11
C ARG A 3 37.72 -14.56 -16.85
N LYS A 4 37.06 -14.12 -17.91
CA LYS A 4 35.72 -13.57 -17.80
C LYS A 4 34.71 -14.69 -17.52
N VAL A 5 33.82 -14.44 -16.56
CA VAL A 5 32.63 -15.25 -16.30
C VAL A 5 31.43 -14.43 -16.77
N TRP A 6 30.82 -14.85 -17.88
CA TRP A 6 29.68 -14.18 -18.48
C TRP A 6 28.38 -14.59 -17.80
N PHE A 7 27.51 -13.61 -17.55
CA PHE A 7 26.22 -13.82 -16.93
C PHE A 7 25.15 -12.84 -17.46
N GLN A 8 23.89 -13.20 -17.30
CA GLN A 8 22.74 -12.33 -17.56
C GLN A 8 21.86 -12.26 -16.31
N LEU A 9 21.46 -11.05 -15.92
CA LEU A 9 20.49 -10.85 -14.84
C LEU A 9 19.07 -11.02 -15.37
N LEU A 10 18.28 -11.86 -14.71
CA LEU A 10 16.86 -12.04 -15.00
C LEU A 10 15.99 -11.75 -13.78
N ASP A 11 14.81 -11.20 -14.01
CA ASP A 11 13.79 -11.05 -12.98
C ASP A 11 13.10 -12.40 -12.72
N ALA A 12 13.05 -12.82 -11.45
CA ALA A 12 12.46 -14.10 -11.07
C ALA A 12 10.96 -14.22 -11.41
N ALA A 13 10.22 -13.12 -11.47
CA ALA A 13 8.78 -13.10 -11.70
C ALA A 13 8.43 -13.04 -13.19
N THR A 14 9.15 -12.26 -14.00
CA THR A 14 8.86 -12.13 -15.44
C THR A 14 9.66 -13.09 -16.30
N ARG A 15 10.82 -13.57 -15.81
CA ARG A 15 11.83 -14.32 -16.57
C ARG A 15 12.47 -13.51 -17.71
N ASP A 16 12.25 -12.20 -17.74
CA ASP A 16 12.87 -11.26 -18.68
C ASP A 16 14.14 -10.65 -18.08
N ALA A 17 14.87 -9.88 -18.90
CA ALA A 17 16.06 -9.15 -18.46
C ALA A 17 15.73 -8.23 -17.27
N TYR A 18 16.51 -8.34 -16.19
CA TYR A 18 16.31 -7.50 -15.03
C TYR A 18 16.76 -6.06 -15.35
N ALA A 19 15.87 -5.08 -15.17
CA ALA A 19 16.15 -3.66 -15.41
C ALA A 19 16.78 -3.37 -16.79
N ASP A 20 16.30 -4.06 -17.83
CA ASP A 20 16.78 -3.95 -19.22
C ASP A 20 18.29 -4.20 -19.40
N THR A 21 18.90 -4.95 -18.48
CA THR A 21 20.33 -5.27 -18.54
C THR A 21 20.68 -6.19 -19.70
N GLN A 22 21.87 -5.95 -20.26
CA GLN A 22 22.49 -6.87 -21.21
C GLN A 22 23.36 -7.90 -20.49
N THR A 23 23.82 -8.91 -21.24
CA THR A 23 24.79 -9.88 -20.74
C THR A 23 26.10 -9.20 -20.39
N GLU A 24 26.55 -9.40 -19.16
CA GLU A 24 27.72 -8.78 -18.54
C GLU A 24 28.76 -9.84 -18.15
N SER A 25 29.89 -9.40 -17.61
CA SER A 25 30.89 -10.31 -17.04
C SER A 25 31.55 -9.77 -15.77
N VAL A 26 32.03 -10.71 -14.95
CA VAL A 26 32.95 -10.48 -13.82
C VAL A 26 34.26 -11.25 -14.07
N SER A 27 35.34 -10.82 -13.41
CA SER A 27 36.60 -11.57 -13.38
C SER A 27 36.46 -12.82 -12.53
N SER A 28 37.09 -13.93 -12.92
CA SER A 28 37.20 -15.13 -12.09
C SER A 28 38.32 -15.03 -11.04
N ASP A 29 39.00 -13.89 -10.93
CA ASP A 29 40.07 -13.69 -9.95
C ASP A 29 39.48 -13.69 -8.54
N GLY A 30 40.02 -14.54 -7.66
CA GLY A 30 39.48 -14.73 -6.31
C GLY A 30 38.08 -15.32 -6.24
N VAL A 31 37.55 -15.89 -7.34
CA VAL A 31 36.23 -16.54 -7.39
C VAL A 31 36.42 -18.04 -7.59
N THR A 32 36.15 -18.83 -6.55
CA THR A 32 36.36 -20.29 -6.59
C THR A 32 35.08 -21.08 -6.82
N ASP A 33 33.98 -20.62 -6.22
CA ASP A 33 32.68 -21.28 -6.23
C ASP A 33 31.53 -20.29 -6.56
N ILE A 34 30.29 -20.78 -6.46
CA ILE A 34 29.09 -20.00 -6.76
C ILE A 34 28.84 -18.93 -5.69
N ASP A 35 29.21 -19.16 -4.42
CA ASP A 35 29.05 -18.13 -3.38
C ASP A 35 29.98 -16.94 -3.61
N ASP A 36 31.25 -17.19 -3.93
CA ASP A 36 32.19 -16.15 -4.34
C ASP A 36 31.68 -15.40 -5.58
N LEU A 37 31.10 -16.12 -6.54
CA LEU A 37 30.55 -15.52 -7.75
C LEU A 37 29.37 -14.60 -7.43
N ARG A 38 28.47 -14.99 -6.53
CA ARG A 38 27.36 -14.14 -6.05
C ARG A 38 27.90 -12.84 -5.44
N LYS A 39 28.95 -12.92 -4.62
CA LYS A 39 29.60 -11.75 -4.01
C LYS A 39 30.21 -10.84 -5.07
N ALA A 40 30.94 -11.41 -6.03
CA ALA A 40 31.55 -10.66 -7.13
C ALA A 40 30.51 -9.93 -8.00
N ILE A 41 29.39 -10.59 -8.33
CA ILE A 41 28.29 -9.98 -9.08
C ILE A 41 27.66 -8.84 -8.27
N ARG A 42 27.38 -9.06 -6.97
CA ARG A 42 26.79 -8.01 -6.12
C ARG A 42 27.71 -6.79 -5.99
N GLU A 43 29.02 -7.02 -5.86
CA GLU A 43 30.03 -5.98 -5.74
C GLU A 43 30.14 -5.15 -7.03
N LYS A 44 30.07 -5.78 -8.20
CA LYS A 44 30.05 -5.08 -9.50
C LYS A 44 28.98 -3.98 -9.54
N TYR A 45 27.76 -4.27 -9.10
CA TYR A 45 26.64 -3.32 -9.15
C TYR A 45 26.59 -2.35 -7.96
N ARG A 46 27.28 -2.65 -6.85
CA ARG A 46 27.29 -1.82 -5.64
C ARG A 46 27.80 -0.40 -5.90
N HIS A 47 28.75 -0.26 -6.82
CA HIS A 47 29.40 1.01 -7.14
C HIS A 47 28.82 1.69 -8.39
N GLU A 48 27.80 1.09 -9.02
CA GLU A 48 27.06 1.77 -10.07
C GLU A 48 26.13 2.83 -9.47
N ASN A 49 25.84 3.89 -10.22
CA ASN A 49 24.92 4.94 -9.79
C ASN A 49 23.77 5.06 -10.81
N PRO A 50 22.56 4.56 -10.49
CA PRO A 50 22.16 3.95 -9.21
C PRO A 50 22.65 2.50 -9.00
N ASP A 51 22.75 2.04 -7.75
CA ASP A 51 23.05 0.63 -7.41
C ASP A 51 21.90 -0.25 -7.92
N LEU A 52 22.17 -1.02 -8.96
CA LEU A 52 21.15 -1.82 -9.64
C LEU A 52 20.59 -2.95 -8.76
N LEU A 53 21.38 -3.42 -7.79
CA LEU A 53 21.03 -4.50 -6.86
C LEU A 53 20.83 -3.97 -5.43
N GLU A 54 20.43 -2.70 -5.30
CA GLU A 54 20.11 -2.11 -4.00
C GLU A 54 19.09 -2.97 -3.24
N GLY A 55 19.41 -3.30 -1.99
CA GLY A 55 18.56 -4.14 -1.13
C GLY A 55 18.56 -5.65 -1.45
N VAL A 56 19.26 -6.10 -2.50
CA VAL A 56 19.54 -7.54 -2.76
C VAL A 56 20.88 -7.89 -2.11
N VAL A 57 20.90 -8.92 -1.26
CA VAL A 57 22.16 -9.49 -0.74
C VAL A 57 22.64 -10.61 -1.65
N ALA A 58 23.96 -10.84 -1.71
CA ALA A 58 24.58 -11.83 -2.62
C ALA A 58 23.91 -13.22 -2.54
N GLY A 59 23.65 -13.73 -1.32
CA GLY A 59 23.01 -15.03 -1.10
C GLY A 59 21.56 -15.15 -1.62
N GLN A 60 20.90 -14.06 -2.02
CA GLN A 60 19.57 -14.09 -2.64
C GLN A 60 19.60 -14.30 -4.16
N LEU A 61 20.78 -14.23 -4.78
CA LEU A 61 20.96 -14.49 -6.20
C LEU A 61 20.99 -16.00 -6.47
N ARG A 62 20.08 -16.48 -7.31
CA ARG A 62 20.09 -17.89 -7.76
C ARG A 62 20.79 -17.97 -9.10
N ILE A 63 21.81 -18.80 -9.22
CA ILE A 63 22.63 -18.90 -10.44
C ILE A 63 22.33 -20.23 -11.12
N TYR A 64 21.95 -20.20 -12.39
CA TYR A 64 21.72 -21.37 -13.24
C TYR A 64 22.81 -21.44 -14.30
N ALA A 65 23.15 -22.67 -14.73
CA ALA A 65 24.24 -22.91 -15.67
C ALA A 65 24.07 -22.15 -17.00
N ASN A 66 22.83 -21.97 -17.47
CA ASN A 66 22.47 -21.22 -18.67
C ASN A 66 20.93 -21.04 -18.75
N ARG A 67 20.47 -20.37 -19.81
CA ARG A 67 19.03 -20.13 -20.07
C ARG A 67 18.22 -21.41 -20.25
N ALA A 68 18.75 -22.42 -20.95
CA ALA A 68 18.03 -23.67 -21.17
C ALA A 68 17.75 -24.40 -19.84
N VAL A 69 18.73 -24.44 -18.93
CA VAL A 69 18.53 -25.00 -17.58
C VAL A 69 17.52 -24.17 -16.79
N TYR A 70 17.56 -22.83 -16.87
CA TYR A 70 16.59 -21.99 -16.16
C TYR A 70 15.15 -22.14 -16.67
N ASP A 71 14.96 -22.37 -17.98
CA ASP A 71 13.63 -22.52 -18.59
C ASP A 71 13.08 -23.96 -18.43
N ASP A 72 13.93 -24.96 -18.17
CA ASP A 72 13.51 -26.32 -17.83
C ASP A 72 12.72 -26.35 -16.52
N LYS A 73 11.59 -27.06 -16.50
CA LYS A 73 10.74 -27.24 -15.32
C LYS A 73 11.46 -27.95 -14.17
N ASN A 74 12.43 -28.80 -14.49
CA ASN A 74 13.22 -29.54 -13.51
C ASN A 74 14.59 -28.90 -13.26
N GLY A 75 14.90 -27.80 -13.96
CA GLY A 75 16.16 -27.10 -13.84
C GLY A 75 16.40 -26.61 -12.41
N GLN A 76 17.55 -26.96 -11.86
CA GLN A 76 17.98 -26.51 -10.54
C GLN A 76 19.05 -25.43 -10.65
N PRO A 77 19.07 -24.46 -9.72
CA PRO A 77 20.21 -23.58 -9.57
C PRO A 77 21.44 -24.38 -9.17
N LEU A 78 22.62 -23.85 -9.50
CA LEU A 78 23.89 -24.39 -9.04
C LEU A 78 24.01 -24.19 -7.52
N ASP A 79 24.50 -25.22 -6.85
CA ASP A 79 24.78 -25.20 -5.42
C ASP A 79 25.90 -24.20 -5.10
N GLU A 80 25.88 -23.64 -3.90
CA GLU A 80 26.83 -22.61 -3.47
C GLU A 80 28.28 -23.06 -3.50
N ASP A 81 28.55 -24.31 -3.14
CA ASP A 81 29.88 -24.93 -3.16
C ASP A 81 30.30 -25.45 -4.55
N SER A 82 29.43 -25.29 -5.57
CA SER A 82 29.76 -25.72 -6.92
C SER A 82 30.92 -24.88 -7.45
N ARG A 83 31.98 -25.54 -7.90
CA ARG A 83 33.10 -24.85 -8.53
C ARG A 83 32.67 -24.15 -9.81
N ILE A 84 33.15 -22.93 -10.04
CA ILE A 84 32.81 -22.16 -11.25
C ILE A 84 33.35 -22.79 -12.55
N GLY A 85 34.28 -23.75 -12.44
CA GLY A 85 34.77 -24.62 -13.52
C GLY A 85 34.77 -23.99 -14.92
N LEU A 86 34.00 -24.61 -15.83
CA LEU A 86 33.84 -24.22 -17.23
C LEU A 86 32.56 -23.40 -17.52
N VAL A 87 31.81 -22.95 -16.50
CA VAL A 87 30.54 -22.24 -16.73
C VAL A 87 30.74 -20.76 -17.08
N GLY A 88 29.82 -20.18 -17.86
CA GLY A 88 29.92 -18.80 -18.36
C GLY A 88 31.19 -18.47 -19.16
N PRO A 89 31.77 -19.35 -20.01
CA PRO A 89 33.03 -19.05 -20.68
C PRO A 89 32.85 -18.08 -21.86
N THR A 90 31.63 -17.95 -22.37
CA THR A 90 31.28 -17.11 -23.51
C THR A 90 29.95 -16.38 -23.28
N LYS A 91 29.73 -15.28 -24.00
CA LYS A 91 28.46 -14.53 -23.95
C LYS A 91 27.24 -15.37 -24.36
N ARG A 92 27.41 -16.34 -25.28
CA ARG A 92 26.32 -17.27 -25.70
C ARG A 92 26.00 -18.33 -24.64
N GLY A 93 27.02 -18.78 -23.91
CA GLY A 93 26.89 -19.73 -22.80
C GLY A 93 26.87 -19.04 -21.44
N ALA A 94 26.34 -17.81 -21.37
CA ALA A 94 26.32 -17.04 -20.14
C ALA A 94 25.45 -17.72 -19.06
N LEU A 95 25.90 -17.61 -17.82
CA LEU A 95 25.13 -18.02 -16.65
C LEU A 95 23.85 -17.18 -16.55
N VAL A 96 22.78 -17.77 -16.03
CA VAL A 96 21.56 -17.02 -15.69
C VAL A 96 21.57 -16.72 -14.21
N VAL A 97 21.60 -15.44 -13.86
CA VAL A 97 21.58 -14.97 -12.48
C VAL A 97 20.18 -14.40 -12.23
N VAL A 98 19.39 -15.16 -11.51
CA VAL A 98 18.03 -14.78 -11.17
C VAL A 98 18.06 -13.87 -9.96
N VAL A 99 17.68 -12.62 -10.20
CA VAL A 99 17.49 -11.61 -9.17
C VAL A 99 16.10 -11.84 -8.58
N THR A 100 16.08 -12.38 -7.37
CA THR A 100 14.90 -12.33 -6.52
C THR A 100 14.80 -10.92 -5.95
N ALA A 101 14.48 -9.95 -6.82
CA ALA A 101 14.48 -8.54 -6.46
C ALA A 101 13.66 -8.32 -5.18
N PRO A 102 14.06 -7.37 -4.31
CA PRO A 102 13.24 -7.01 -3.18
C PRO A 102 11.84 -6.70 -3.74
N PRO A 103 10.80 -7.30 -3.16
CA PRO A 103 9.49 -7.26 -3.76
C PRO A 103 9.08 -5.81 -4.01
N ALA A 104 8.77 -5.43 -5.26
CA ALA A 104 8.31 -4.06 -5.53
C ALA A 104 7.27 -3.62 -4.49
N LEU A 105 7.32 -2.35 -4.06
CA LEU A 105 6.37 -1.78 -3.08
C LEU A 105 4.95 -1.83 -3.66
N ARG A 106 4.31 -2.98 -3.53
CA ARG A 106 3.14 -3.37 -4.30
C ARG A 106 2.28 -4.34 -3.52
N LEU A 107 1.00 -4.04 -3.50
CA LEU A 107 -0.08 -4.89 -3.02
C LEU A 107 -0.46 -5.93 -4.09
N THR A 108 -0.79 -7.14 -3.64
CA THR A 108 -1.30 -8.21 -4.51
C THR A 108 -2.82 -8.13 -4.62
N ALA A 109 -3.34 -8.03 -5.84
CA ALA A 109 -4.76 -8.23 -6.11
C ALA A 109 -5.05 -9.74 -6.22
N TYR A 110 -5.80 -10.29 -5.27
CA TYR A 110 -6.12 -11.72 -5.27
C TYR A 110 -7.21 -12.04 -6.30
N ALA A 111 -7.14 -13.24 -6.88
CA ALA A 111 -8.11 -13.69 -7.89
C ALA A 111 -9.57 -13.63 -7.39
N SER A 112 -9.78 -13.92 -6.10
CA SER A 112 -11.09 -13.90 -5.43
C SER A 112 -11.67 -12.51 -5.18
N TYR A 113 -10.90 -11.43 -5.41
CA TYR A 113 -11.42 -10.08 -5.19
C TYR A 113 -12.39 -9.65 -6.30
N PRO A 114 -13.44 -8.88 -5.94
CA PRO A 114 -14.32 -8.28 -6.92
C PRO A 114 -13.55 -7.29 -7.80
N ALA A 115 -14.03 -7.09 -9.04
CA ALA A 115 -13.33 -6.29 -10.06
C ALA A 115 -13.00 -4.86 -9.57
N PHE A 116 -13.96 -4.20 -8.90
CA PHE A 116 -13.76 -2.85 -8.37
C PHE A 116 -12.62 -2.77 -7.34
N LEU A 117 -12.45 -3.81 -6.50
CA LEU A 117 -11.36 -3.87 -5.52
C LEU A 117 -10.02 -4.14 -6.19
N LYS A 118 -9.99 -4.99 -7.23
CA LYS A 118 -8.77 -5.18 -8.05
C LYS A 118 -8.34 -3.85 -8.66
N LYS A 119 -9.29 -3.05 -9.17
CA LYS A 119 -9.03 -1.71 -9.71
C LYS A 119 -8.55 -0.73 -8.62
N ALA A 120 -9.17 -0.75 -7.44
CA ALA A 120 -8.72 0.07 -6.32
C ALA A 120 -7.29 -0.26 -5.89
N ILE A 121 -6.92 -1.55 -5.85
CA ILE A 121 -5.54 -1.99 -5.56
C ILE A 121 -4.56 -1.55 -6.65
N GLU A 122 -4.96 -1.60 -7.92
CA GLU A 122 -4.16 -1.06 -9.02
C GLU A 122 -3.86 0.44 -8.81
N ILE A 123 -4.88 1.23 -8.51
CA ILE A 123 -4.75 2.67 -8.24
C ILE A 123 -3.88 2.90 -7.00
N ALA A 124 -4.12 2.18 -5.91
CA ALA A 124 -3.32 2.30 -4.68
C ALA A 124 -1.83 1.98 -4.93
N ASN A 125 -1.51 1.02 -5.80
CA ASN A 125 -0.13 0.74 -6.20
C ASN A 125 0.53 1.90 -6.95
N VAL A 126 -0.24 2.65 -7.75
CA VAL A 126 0.26 3.88 -8.38
C VAL A 126 0.55 4.94 -7.32
N MET A 127 -0.33 5.07 -6.31
CA MET A 127 -0.14 6.00 -5.19
C MET A 127 1.12 5.64 -4.37
N LEU A 128 1.31 4.36 -4.05
CA LEU A 128 2.47 3.86 -3.30
C LEU A 128 3.80 4.16 -4.00
N THR A 129 3.83 4.11 -5.33
CA THR A 129 5.06 4.24 -6.13
C THR A 129 5.31 5.65 -6.66
N HIS A 130 4.36 6.57 -6.45
CA HIS A 130 4.47 7.94 -6.97
C HIS A 130 5.62 8.69 -6.29
N HIS A 131 6.55 9.23 -7.09
CA HIS A 131 7.73 10.01 -6.65
C HIS A 131 8.56 9.41 -5.48
N LYS A 132 8.44 8.11 -5.21
CA LYS A 132 9.14 7.39 -4.11
C LYS A 132 8.95 8.00 -2.71
N TYR A 133 8.07 8.97 -2.48
CA TYR A 133 7.95 9.60 -1.16
C TYR A 133 7.43 8.61 -0.11
N PHE A 134 6.60 7.64 -0.48
CA PHE A 134 6.19 6.58 0.45
C PHE A 134 7.38 5.82 1.03
N GLU A 135 8.32 5.51 0.15
CA GLU A 135 9.54 4.80 0.50
C GLU A 135 10.47 5.67 1.35
N LEU A 136 10.66 6.93 0.96
CA LEU A 136 11.53 7.87 1.67
C LEU A 136 11.00 8.26 3.05
N GLU A 137 9.73 8.64 3.15
CA GLU A 137 9.12 9.19 4.39
C GLU A 137 8.98 8.13 5.50
N LEU A 138 8.68 6.89 5.10
CA LEU A 138 8.44 5.76 6.01
C LEU A 138 9.67 4.84 6.11
N SER A 139 10.75 5.19 5.40
CA SER A 139 11.95 4.37 5.23
C SER A 139 11.60 2.94 4.79
N ALA A 140 10.64 2.77 3.88
CA ALA A 140 10.08 1.47 3.54
C ALA A 140 11.19 0.52 3.03
N ASP A 141 11.43 -0.55 3.78
CA ASP A 141 12.54 -1.46 3.57
C ASP A 141 12.05 -2.79 2.98
N ASN A 142 12.94 -3.79 2.97
CA ASN A 142 12.63 -5.14 2.51
C ASN A 142 11.50 -5.81 3.31
N THR A 143 11.33 -5.45 4.59
CA THR A 143 10.24 -5.94 5.44
C THR A 143 8.91 -5.39 4.95
N THR A 144 8.82 -4.07 4.72
CA THR A 144 7.60 -3.43 4.18
C THR A 144 7.23 -4.00 2.83
N ARG A 145 8.21 -4.06 1.92
CA ARG A 145 8.07 -4.63 0.57
C ARG A 145 7.53 -6.07 0.59
N ARG A 146 8.08 -6.92 1.47
CA ARG A 146 7.66 -8.32 1.62
C ARG A 146 6.24 -8.42 2.16
N ASN A 147 5.92 -7.66 3.20
CA ASN A 147 4.63 -7.75 3.87
C ASN A 147 3.48 -7.21 3.02
N LEU A 148 3.69 -6.17 2.21
CA LEU A 148 2.66 -5.60 1.33
C LEU A 148 2.04 -6.65 0.40
N ARG A 149 2.83 -7.60 -0.12
CA ARG A 149 2.32 -8.67 -0.99
C ARG A 149 1.33 -9.60 -0.30
N HIS A 150 1.40 -9.68 1.02
CA HIS A 150 0.55 -10.53 1.85
C HIS A 150 -0.60 -9.78 2.51
N VAL A 151 -0.69 -8.46 2.31
CA VAL A 151 -1.81 -7.67 2.81
C VAL A 151 -3.10 -8.11 2.12
N LYS A 152 -4.13 -8.37 2.92
CA LYS A 152 -5.48 -8.65 2.46
C LYS A 152 -6.36 -7.42 2.72
N VAL A 153 -7.35 -7.21 1.87
CA VAL A 153 -8.37 -6.18 2.07
C VAL A 153 -9.69 -6.90 2.36
N LYS A 154 -10.35 -6.53 3.45
CA LYS A 154 -11.64 -7.09 3.86
C LYS A 154 -12.63 -5.98 4.13
N PHE A 155 -13.90 -6.23 3.85
CA PHE A 155 -14.98 -5.32 4.20
C PHE A 155 -15.56 -5.74 5.55
N ARG A 156 -15.74 -4.78 6.46
CA ARG A 156 -16.30 -5.00 7.80
C ARG A 156 -17.07 -3.77 8.27
N ARG A 157 -18.01 -3.96 9.20
CA ARG A 157 -18.63 -2.85 9.95
C ARG A 157 -17.56 -1.99 10.59
N PRO A 158 -17.63 -0.66 10.43
CA PRO A 158 -16.63 0.26 10.98
C PRO A 158 -16.57 0.16 12.50
N GLU A 159 -15.37 0.19 13.03
CA GLU A 159 -15.13 0.46 14.46
C GLU A 159 -15.37 1.95 14.75
N GLU A 160 -15.62 2.29 16.01
CA GLU A 160 -15.94 3.67 16.39
C GLU A 160 -14.77 4.61 16.05
N GLY A 161 -15.00 5.59 15.17
CA GLY A 161 -13.99 6.55 14.71
C GLY A 161 -13.14 6.11 13.50
N SER A 162 -13.47 4.99 12.85
CA SER A 162 -12.82 4.52 11.62
C SER A 162 -13.79 4.60 10.43
N LEU A 163 -13.89 5.78 9.82
CA LEU A 163 -14.92 6.07 8.82
C LEU A 163 -14.78 5.27 7.52
N TYR A 164 -13.56 5.15 7.02
CA TYR A 164 -13.27 4.58 5.70
C TYR A 164 -12.55 3.25 5.78
N GLY A 165 -11.54 3.16 6.64
CA GLY A 165 -10.77 1.94 6.86
C GLY A 165 -9.96 2.02 8.14
N TRP A 166 -9.39 0.87 8.51
CA TRP A 166 -8.50 0.69 9.64
C TRP A 166 -7.72 -0.61 9.47
N SER A 167 -6.74 -0.81 10.34
CA SER A 167 -5.96 -2.05 10.41
C SER A 167 -5.55 -2.30 11.86
N ASP A 168 -5.22 -3.55 12.20
CA ASP A 168 -4.88 -3.92 13.57
C ASP A 168 -3.61 -3.21 14.05
N ARG A 169 -3.60 -2.75 15.31
CA ARG A 169 -2.42 -2.14 15.97
C ARG A 169 -1.41 -3.22 16.39
N SER A 170 -0.82 -3.90 15.41
CA SER A 170 0.13 -5.00 15.63
C SER A 170 1.19 -5.07 14.54
N ALA A 171 2.42 -5.44 14.91
CA ALA A 171 3.48 -5.78 13.96
C ALA A 171 3.17 -7.02 13.11
N ARG A 172 2.13 -7.80 13.46
CA ARG A 172 1.66 -8.94 12.68
C ARG A 172 0.47 -8.61 11.78
N ALA A 173 0.01 -7.36 11.77
CA ALA A 173 -1.14 -6.94 10.98
C ALA A 173 -0.89 -7.18 9.49
N LYS A 174 -1.83 -7.86 8.83
CA LYS A 174 -1.80 -8.18 7.39
C LYS A 174 -3.15 -7.94 6.73
N VAL A 175 -4.05 -7.24 7.40
CA VAL A 175 -5.41 -7.00 6.92
C VAL A 175 -5.70 -5.52 7.02
N ILE A 176 -6.13 -4.93 5.91
CA ILE A 176 -6.79 -3.63 5.87
C ILE A 176 -8.29 -3.90 5.86
N PHE A 177 -8.98 -3.37 6.85
CA PHE A 177 -10.44 -3.34 6.89
C PHE A 177 -10.93 -2.07 6.21
N VAL A 178 -11.89 -2.21 5.31
CA VAL A 178 -12.59 -1.12 4.64
C VAL A 178 -14.04 -1.15 5.10
N ASN A 179 -14.65 0.02 5.28
CA ASN A 179 -16.04 0.13 5.69
C ASN A 179 -16.96 -0.60 4.70
N GLU A 180 -17.71 -1.59 5.20
CA GLU A 180 -18.60 -2.44 4.38
C GLU A 180 -19.71 -1.66 3.66
N VAL A 181 -20.03 -0.44 4.09
CA VAL A 181 -20.99 0.43 3.39
C VAL A 181 -20.56 0.69 1.95
N LEU A 182 -19.26 0.81 1.68
CA LEU A 182 -18.74 0.97 0.32
C LEU A 182 -19.01 -0.26 -0.56
N LEU A 183 -18.88 -1.47 0.00
CA LEU A 183 -19.22 -2.71 -0.69
C LEU A 183 -20.72 -2.81 -0.94
N HIS A 184 -21.54 -2.53 0.08
CA HIS A 184 -22.99 -2.53 -0.07
C HIS A 184 -23.46 -1.48 -1.09
N ARG A 185 -22.78 -0.33 -1.17
CA ARG A 185 -23.04 0.67 -2.20
C ARG A 185 -22.73 0.16 -3.59
N MET A 186 -21.58 -0.49 -3.75
CA MET A 186 -21.16 -1.08 -5.01
C MET A 186 -22.16 -2.14 -5.54
N GLN A 187 -22.83 -2.85 -4.65
CA GLN A 187 -23.88 -3.83 -4.98
C GLN A 187 -25.21 -3.18 -5.43
N MET A 188 -25.40 -1.89 -5.15
CA MET A 188 -26.63 -1.16 -5.49
C MET A 188 -26.54 -0.34 -6.78
N ILE A 189 -25.33 -0.05 -7.26
CA ILE A 189 -25.11 0.74 -8.47
C ILE A 189 -24.81 -0.18 -9.66
N ASP A 190 -25.17 0.27 -10.86
CA ASP A 190 -24.74 -0.42 -12.07
C ASP A 190 -23.23 -0.25 -12.26
N GLN A 191 -22.52 -1.38 -12.23
CA GLN A 191 -21.07 -1.44 -12.36
C GLN A 191 -20.63 -1.51 -13.83
N ALA A 192 -21.52 -1.88 -14.75
CA ALA A 192 -21.18 -2.06 -16.17
C ALA A 192 -20.81 -0.73 -16.85
N ASP A 193 -21.37 0.38 -16.37
CA ASP A 193 -21.26 1.68 -17.04
C ASP A 193 -20.09 2.55 -16.58
N ASN A 194 -19.24 2.06 -15.65
CA ASN A 194 -18.17 2.87 -15.06
C ASN A 194 -18.68 4.24 -14.57
N SER A 195 -19.87 4.24 -13.96
CA SER A 195 -20.58 5.45 -13.53
C SER A 195 -19.72 6.35 -12.62
N HIS A 196 -20.05 7.63 -12.54
CA HIS A 196 -19.30 8.55 -11.68
C HIS A 196 -19.28 8.11 -10.20
N GLU A 197 -20.38 7.58 -9.69
CA GLU A 197 -20.43 7.01 -8.32
C GLU A 197 -19.52 5.78 -8.18
N TYR A 198 -19.51 4.88 -9.17
CA TYR A 198 -18.57 3.75 -9.22
C TYR A 198 -17.11 4.22 -9.13
N GLN A 199 -16.75 5.22 -9.95
CA GLN A 199 -15.41 5.78 -9.97
C GLN A 199 -15.02 6.41 -8.62
N CYS A 200 -15.95 7.14 -8.00
CA CYS A 200 -15.76 7.73 -6.68
C CYS A 200 -15.51 6.67 -5.61
N ILE A 201 -16.31 5.60 -5.58
CA ILE A 201 -16.13 4.48 -4.63
C ILE A 201 -14.76 3.84 -4.82
N VAL A 202 -14.40 3.47 -6.05
CA VAL A 202 -13.12 2.79 -6.34
C VAL A 202 -11.94 3.67 -5.93
N PHE A 203 -11.98 4.96 -6.24
CA PHE A 203 -10.92 5.89 -5.86
C PHE A 203 -10.79 6.04 -4.34
N VAL A 204 -11.90 6.15 -3.62
CA VAL A 204 -11.89 6.29 -2.15
C VAL A 204 -11.40 5.02 -1.48
N VAL A 205 -11.77 3.84 -1.99
CA VAL A 205 -11.20 2.56 -1.53
C VAL A 205 -9.70 2.53 -1.79
N ALA A 206 -9.22 2.99 -2.95
CA ALA A 206 -7.80 3.06 -3.26
C ALA A 206 -7.04 4.01 -2.30
N ALA A 207 -7.58 5.20 -2.06
CA ALA A 207 -7.01 6.17 -1.13
C ALA A 207 -6.98 5.63 0.31
N THR A 208 -8.02 4.91 0.73
CA THR A 208 -8.09 4.25 2.05
C THR A 208 -7.03 3.16 2.18
N ILE A 209 -6.85 2.33 1.14
CA ILE A 209 -5.81 1.30 1.11
C ILE A 209 -4.43 1.94 1.20
N PHE A 210 -4.19 3.01 0.45
CA PHE A 210 -2.92 3.75 0.48
C PHE A 210 -2.62 4.34 1.87
N ASP A 211 -3.62 4.98 2.49
CA ASP A 211 -3.55 5.54 3.84
C ASP A 211 -3.17 4.46 4.88
N GLU A 212 -3.89 3.33 4.86
CA GLU A 212 -3.65 2.22 5.79
C GLU A 212 -2.33 1.47 5.52
N CYS A 213 -1.83 1.48 4.29
CA CYS A 213 -0.48 0.98 4.01
C CYS A 213 0.59 1.78 4.74
N ALA A 214 0.40 3.10 4.93
CA ALA A 214 1.35 3.92 5.68
C ALA A 214 1.40 3.51 7.16
N HIS A 215 0.24 3.25 7.75
CA HIS A 215 0.15 2.72 9.11
C HIS A 215 0.80 1.35 9.24
N LEU A 216 0.52 0.42 8.31
CA LEU A 216 1.12 -0.91 8.31
C LEU A 216 2.65 -0.87 8.16
N ALA A 217 3.18 0.00 7.30
CA ALA A 217 4.61 0.16 7.10
C ALA A 217 5.36 0.54 8.39
N LEU A 218 4.76 1.39 9.24
CA LEU A 218 5.30 1.70 10.57
C LEU A 218 5.14 0.54 11.55
N ARG A 219 3.96 -0.10 11.58
CA ARG A 219 3.66 -1.18 12.52
C ARG A 219 4.56 -2.39 12.33
N TRP A 220 4.93 -2.73 11.09
CA TRP A 220 5.89 -3.81 10.82
C TRP A 220 7.31 -3.55 11.35
N LYS A 221 7.60 -2.29 11.70
CA LYS A 221 8.82 -1.88 12.41
C LYS A 221 8.60 -1.71 13.91
N ASN A 222 7.49 -2.24 14.42
CA ASN A 222 7.05 -2.12 15.80
C ASN A 222 6.74 -0.67 16.25
N ILE A 223 6.49 0.24 15.30
CA ILE A 223 6.05 1.62 15.58
C ILE A 223 4.52 1.63 15.50
N LEU A 224 3.85 1.56 16.66
CA LEU A 224 2.40 1.38 16.74
C LEU A 224 1.61 2.69 16.58
N ASP A 225 2.20 3.81 16.96
CA ASP A 225 1.64 5.15 16.86
C ASP A 225 2.41 5.99 15.83
N SER A 226 1.71 6.93 15.21
CA SER A 226 2.32 7.85 14.23
C SER A 226 3.38 8.71 14.94
N PRO A 227 4.65 8.71 14.48
CA PRO A 227 5.71 9.51 15.07
C PRO A 227 5.39 11.01 15.08
N ASP A 228 5.82 11.72 16.14
CA ASP A 228 5.54 13.16 16.34
C ASP A 228 5.97 14.05 15.17
N LYS A 229 7.00 13.64 14.41
CA LYS A 229 7.46 14.35 13.20
C LYS A 229 6.33 14.56 12.16
N PHE A 230 5.29 13.73 12.19
CA PHE A 230 4.17 13.82 11.26
C PHE A 230 3.08 14.81 11.72
N GLN A 231 3.06 15.23 12.99
CA GLN A 231 2.05 16.14 13.60
C GLN A 231 0.57 15.68 13.54
N LEU A 232 0.26 14.71 12.68
CA LEU A 232 -1.01 14.05 12.45
C LEU A 232 -0.75 12.56 12.24
N GLU A 233 -1.82 11.79 12.01
CA GLU A 233 -1.66 10.38 11.62
C GLU A 233 -0.87 10.24 10.33
N VAL A 234 0.01 9.24 10.29
CA VAL A 234 0.89 9.03 9.15
C VAL A 234 0.10 8.86 7.84
N GLY A 235 -1.01 8.11 7.85
CA GLY A 235 -1.87 7.97 6.67
C GLY A 235 -2.37 9.31 6.15
N THR A 236 -2.79 10.19 7.05
CA THR A 236 -3.28 11.54 6.69
C THR A 236 -2.18 12.39 6.09
N ILE A 237 -0.95 12.30 6.60
CA ILE A 237 0.19 13.02 6.03
C ILE A 237 0.57 12.48 4.65
N MET A 238 0.59 11.17 4.48
CA MET A 238 0.89 10.55 3.19
C MET A 238 -0.17 10.91 2.15
N GLY A 239 -1.45 10.91 2.52
CA GLY A 239 -2.54 11.40 1.67
C GLY A 239 -2.41 12.88 1.35
N THR A 240 -2.05 13.71 2.34
CA THR A 240 -1.88 15.17 2.14
C THR A 240 -0.74 15.48 1.18
N LYS A 241 0.38 14.76 1.26
CA LYS A 241 1.49 14.91 0.31
C LYS A 241 1.08 14.57 -1.13
N LEU A 242 0.20 13.59 -1.32
CA LEU A 242 -0.23 13.15 -2.65
C LEU A 242 -1.35 14.00 -3.25
N PHE A 243 -2.35 14.35 -2.43
CA PHE A 243 -3.59 14.97 -2.87
C PHE A 243 -3.65 16.47 -2.58
N HIS A 244 -2.67 17.02 -1.85
CA HIS A 244 -2.71 18.36 -1.25
C HIS A 244 -3.91 18.55 -0.30
N GLY A 245 -4.30 17.48 0.39
CA GLY A 245 -5.35 17.49 1.41
C GLY A 245 -5.82 16.09 1.79
N THR A 246 -6.87 16.01 2.61
CA THR A 246 -7.47 14.74 3.03
C THR A 246 -8.58 14.32 2.07
N CYS A 247 -8.50 13.09 1.53
CA CYS A 247 -9.54 12.51 0.67
C CYS A 247 -10.80 12.14 1.47
N ARG A 248 -11.97 12.52 0.98
CA ARG A 248 -13.30 12.29 1.59
C ARG A 248 -14.35 12.02 0.51
N VAL A 249 -15.52 11.53 0.91
CA VAL A 249 -16.70 11.46 0.03
C VAL A 249 -17.67 12.60 0.29
N LYS A 250 -18.29 13.12 -0.76
CA LYS A 250 -19.52 13.91 -0.66
C LYS A 250 -20.71 12.96 -0.76
N ILE A 251 -21.50 12.87 0.30
CA ILE A 251 -22.66 11.98 0.35
C ILE A 251 -23.97 12.78 0.30
N GLN A 252 -24.96 12.23 -0.41
CA GLN A 252 -26.35 12.66 -0.33
C GLN A 252 -27.00 12.01 0.91
N GLN A 253 -27.49 12.81 1.84
CA GLN A 253 -28.20 12.31 3.02
C GLN A 253 -29.51 11.64 2.60
N SER A 254 -29.88 10.59 3.34
CA SER A 254 -31.14 9.88 3.10
C SER A 254 -32.33 10.81 3.31
N THR A 255 -33.25 10.81 2.35
CA THR A 255 -34.53 11.53 2.44
C THR A 255 -35.45 10.97 3.53
N ARG A 256 -35.17 9.75 4.02
CA ARG A 256 -35.88 9.12 5.15
C ARG A 256 -35.40 9.59 6.52
N ALA A 257 -34.37 10.44 6.58
CA ALA A 257 -33.90 11.05 7.83
C ALA A 257 -34.97 12.00 8.38
N THR A 258 -35.92 11.48 9.15
CA THR A 258 -36.97 12.28 9.76
C THR A 258 -36.44 13.08 10.95
N SER A 259 -37.16 14.16 11.30
CA SER A 259 -36.91 14.96 12.51
C SER A 259 -36.93 14.14 13.81
N LYS A 260 -37.45 12.90 13.77
CA LYS A 260 -37.50 11.95 14.90
C LYS A 260 -36.25 11.07 15.06
N MET A 261 -35.34 11.01 14.07
CA MET A 261 -34.10 10.25 14.20
C MET A 261 -33.09 10.98 15.09
N SER A 262 -32.40 10.23 15.96
CA SER A 262 -31.32 10.77 16.79
C SER A 262 -30.21 11.38 15.93
N GLU A 263 -29.53 12.40 16.45
CA GLU A 263 -28.40 13.04 15.75
C GLU A 263 -27.29 12.04 15.41
N ARG A 264 -27.05 11.06 16.28
CA ARG A 264 -26.13 9.93 16.02
C ARG A 264 -26.58 9.11 14.82
N SER A 265 -27.87 8.79 14.72
CA SER A 265 -28.43 8.02 13.60
C SER A 265 -28.43 8.79 12.28
N ARG A 266 -28.59 10.12 12.30
CA ARG A 266 -28.46 10.97 11.09
C ARG A 266 -27.02 11.08 10.57
N ARG A 267 -26.04 10.89 11.45
CA ARG A 267 -24.60 10.92 11.13
C ARG A 267 -24.05 9.57 10.69
N MET A 268 -24.82 8.48 10.78
CA MET A 268 -24.36 7.17 10.29
C MET A 268 -24.46 7.11 8.76
N TRP A 269 -23.34 6.81 8.11
CA TRP A 269 -23.33 6.51 6.68
C TRP A 269 -23.96 5.14 6.43
N THR A 270 -24.89 5.10 5.49
CA THR A 270 -25.62 3.88 5.12
C THR A 270 -25.53 3.65 3.63
N LYS A 271 -25.84 2.43 3.20
CA LYS A 271 -25.91 2.06 1.78
C LYS A 271 -27.02 2.79 1.01
N GLU A 272 -27.90 3.56 1.65
CA GLU A 272 -28.91 4.36 0.94
C GLU A 272 -28.38 5.74 0.52
N MET A 273 -27.25 6.16 1.09
CA MET A 273 -26.68 7.50 0.88
C MET A 273 -25.69 7.50 -0.29
N ALA A 274 -26.07 8.15 -1.39
CA ALA A 274 -25.27 8.21 -2.60
C ALA A 274 -23.97 8.99 -2.46
N ILE A 275 -22.90 8.49 -3.04
CA ILE A 275 -21.64 9.21 -3.18
C ILE A 275 -21.73 10.02 -4.46
N LEU A 276 -21.74 11.34 -4.30
CA LEU A 276 -21.86 12.28 -5.40
C LEU A 276 -20.50 12.62 -5.99
N ASP A 277 -19.48 12.77 -5.14
CA ASP A 277 -18.15 13.23 -5.53
C ASP A 277 -17.07 12.74 -4.55
N VAL A 278 -15.82 12.69 -5.03
CA VAL A 278 -14.63 12.66 -4.16
C VAL A 278 -14.19 14.09 -3.86
N VAL A 279 -14.03 14.39 -2.58
CA VAL A 279 -13.67 15.72 -2.06
C VAL A 279 -12.29 15.67 -1.42
N ILE A 280 -11.46 16.66 -1.73
CA ILE A 280 -10.20 16.91 -1.05
C ILE A 280 -10.43 18.06 -0.06
N ASP A 281 -10.25 17.77 1.23
CA ASP A 281 -10.29 18.75 2.32
C ASP A 281 -8.85 19.28 2.52
N GLY A 282 -8.55 20.40 1.85
CA GLY A 282 -7.24 21.06 1.89
C GLY A 282 -7.26 22.33 2.74
N MET A 283 -6.13 23.03 2.80
CA MET A 283 -5.99 24.27 3.57
C MET A 283 -6.98 25.37 3.15
N ASN A 284 -7.30 25.45 1.86
CA ASN A 284 -8.20 26.45 1.29
C ASN A 284 -9.67 26.00 1.29
N GLY A 285 -9.99 24.92 2.00
CA GLY A 285 -11.32 24.34 2.08
C GLY A 285 -11.53 23.14 1.15
N LEU A 286 -12.81 22.84 0.90
CA LEU A 286 -13.22 21.66 0.14
C LEU A 286 -13.08 21.90 -1.36
N SER A 287 -12.45 20.96 -2.06
CA SER A 287 -12.41 20.90 -3.53
C SER A 287 -12.85 19.53 -4.02
N VAL A 288 -13.35 19.43 -5.24
CA VAL A 288 -13.82 18.17 -5.84
C VAL A 288 -12.83 17.71 -6.90
N ILE A 289 -12.52 16.41 -6.98
CA ILE A 289 -11.77 15.87 -8.11
C ILE A 289 -12.65 15.98 -9.36
N ARG A 290 -12.17 16.65 -10.42
CA ARG A 290 -12.97 16.76 -11.64
C ARG A 290 -13.25 15.38 -12.23
N ALA A 291 -14.48 15.18 -12.72
CA ALA A 291 -14.91 13.89 -13.26
C ALA A 291 -14.04 13.41 -14.44
N ASP A 292 -13.63 14.31 -15.33
CA ASP A 292 -12.74 13.98 -16.45
C ASP A 292 -11.33 13.56 -16.00
N HIS A 293 -10.83 14.14 -14.91
CA HIS A 293 -9.56 13.71 -14.31
C HIS A 293 -9.71 12.39 -13.56
N LEU A 294 -10.82 12.19 -12.84
CA LEU A 294 -11.12 10.93 -12.16
C LEU A 294 -11.22 9.77 -13.15
N ASN A 295 -11.82 10.00 -14.32
CA ASN A 295 -11.95 8.99 -15.37
C ASN A 295 -10.59 8.48 -15.88
N LYS A 296 -9.51 9.28 -15.81
CA LYS A 296 -8.16 8.85 -16.21
C LYS A 296 -7.64 7.64 -15.43
N PHE A 297 -8.13 7.43 -14.20
CA PHE A 297 -7.79 6.25 -13.40
C PHE A 297 -8.44 4.96 -13.92
N PHE A 298 -9.43 5.07 -14.81
CA PHE A 298 -10.22 3.97 -15.34
C PHE A 298 -9.98 3.71 -16.83
N THR A 299 -9.25 4.60 -17.51
CA THR A 299 -8.83 4.40 -18.90
C THR A 299 -8.07 3.07 -19.06
N PRO A 300 -8.35 2.27 -20.10
CA PRO A 300 -7.62 1.04 -20.37
C PRO A 300 -6.11 1.29 -20.53
N GLY A 301 -5.30 0.33 -20.07
CA GLY A 301 -3.84 0.38 -20.16
C GLY A 301 -3.16 0.64 -18.82
N LYS A 302 -1.84 0.78 -18.86
CA LYS A 302 -1.00 0.96 -17.66
C LYS A 302 -1.18 2.37 -17.10
N LEU A 303 -1.62 2.47 -15.85
CA LEU A 303 -1.72 3.74 -15.14
C LEU A 303 -0.33 4.36 -14.94
N CYS A 304 -0.21 5.67 -15.23
CA CYS A 304 1.02 6.43 -15.06
C CYS A 304 0.84 7.52 -14.00
N GLY A 305 1.54 7.41 -12.86
CA GLY A 305 1.44 8.38 -11.77
C GLY A 305 1.71 9.83 -12.18
N LYS A 306 2.61 10.07 -13.14
CA LYS A 306 2.91 11.42 -13.68
C LYS A 306 1.73 12.08 -14.39
N THR A 307 0.81 11.28 -14.93
CA THR A 307 -0.39 11.77 -15.64
C THR A 307 -1.60 11.92 -14.72
N LEU A 308 -1.58 11.21 -13.58
CA LEU A 308 -2.67 11.14 -12.62
C LEU A 308 -2.50 12.12 -11.46
N PHE A 309 -1.26 12.52 -11.17
CA PHE A 309 -0.92 13.45 -10.10
C PHE A 309 -0.08 14.63 -10.64
N PRO A 310 -0.30 15.86 -10.14
CA PRO A 310 -1.27 16.22 -9.10
C PRO A 310 -2.72 16.08 -9.59
N LEU A 311 -3.66 15.93 -8.65
CA LEU A 311 -5.08 15.85 -8.97
C LEU A 311 -5.57 17.18 -9.57
N VAL A 312 -6.37 17.13 -10.64
CA VAL A 312 -7.05 18.31 -11.15
C VAL A 312 -8.36 18.51 -10.40
N LEU A 313 -8.42 19.58 -9.61
CA LEU A 313 -9.52 19.88 -8.71
C LEU A 313 -10.43 20.99 -9.27
N THR A 314 -11.68 21.02 -8.82
CA THR A 314 -12.64 22.10 -9.08
C THR A 314 -13.32 22.53 -7.78
N MET A 315 -14.01 23.66 -7.82
CA MET A 315 -14.68 24.23 -6.66
C MET A 315 -15.76 23.29 -6.13
N HIS A 316 -15.76 23.06 -4.82
CA HIS A 316 -16.84 22.34 -4.16
C HIS A 316 -18.14 23.15 -4.18
N ARG A 317 -19.13 22.67 -4.95
CA ARG A 317 -20.49 23.24 -4.95
C ARG A 317 -21.34 22.59 -3.87
N ARG A 318 -22.02 23.43 -3.08
CA ARG A 318 -23.04 22.97 -2.13
C ARG A 318 -24.20 22.35 -2.91
N THR A 319 -24.61 21.15 -2.49
CA THR A 319 -25.79 20.45 -3.03
C THR A 319 -26.77 20.25 -1.89
N LYS A 320 -28.05 20.55 -2.11
CA LYS A 320 -29.08 20.46 -1.06
C LYS A 320 -29.15 19.02 -0.52
N GLY A 321 -29.00 18.88 0.79
CA GLY A 321 -28.99 17.57 1.45
C GLY A 321 -27.71 16.75 1.26
N ALA A 322 -26.66 17.32 0.65
CA ALA A 322 -25.37 16.66 0.54
C ALA A 322 -24.34 17.26 1.53
N THR A 323 -23.44 16.43 2.01
CA THR A 323 -22.36 16.84 2.93
C THR A 323 -21.07 16.10 2.64
N ALA A 324 -19.93 16.76 2.80
CA ALA A 324 -18.65 16.09 2.83
C ALA A 324 -18.57 15.26 4.13
N PHE A 325 -18.50 13.94 4.00
CA PHE A 325 -18.59 13.06 5.14
C PHE A 325 -17.29 13.11 5.95
N ARG A 326 -17.42 13.60 7.18
CA ARG A 326 -16.32 13.79 8.12
C ARG A 326 -16.42 12.77 9.24
N ASP A 327 -15.29 12.36 9.76
CA ASP A 327 -15.26 11.56 10.98
C ASP A 327 -15.90 12.34 12.12
N ALA A 328 -16.86 11.73 12.81
CA ALA A 328 -17.58 12.37 13.90
C ALA A 328 -16.66 12.40 15.14
N GLY A 329 -15.81 13.42 15.21
CA GLY A 329 -15.13 13.81 16.44
C GLY A 329 -13.99 12.90 16.87
N ARG A 330 -12.81 13.08 16.26
CA ARG A 330 -11.59 13.05 17.09
C ARG A 330 -11.67 14.26 18.02
N LYS A 331 -12.17 14.08 19.25
CA LYS A 331 -11.71 14.94 20.34
C LYS A 331 -10.18 14.87 20.27
N ARG A 332 -9.53 16.02 20.08
CA ARG A 332 -8.10 16.17 20.31
C ARG A 332 -7.80 15.49 21.65
N ARG A 333 -7.21 14.30 21.66
CA ARG A 333 -6.49 13.84 22.85
C ARG A 333 -5.27 14.75 22.89
N ARG A 334 -5.38 15.84 23.65
CA ARG A 334 -4.20 16.51 24.19
C ARG A 334 -3.52 15.45 25.05
N THR A 335 -2.31 15.07 24.67
CA THR A 335 -1.37 14.40 25.57
C THR A 335 -1.28 15.26 26.84
N PRO A 336 -1.57 14.75 28.05
CA PRO A 336 -1.02 15.36 29.25
C PRO A 336 0.50 15.05 29.26
N PRO A 337 1.35 15.94 29.78
CA PRO A 337 2.77 15.63 29.93
C PRO A 337 2.94 14.41 30.86
N GLU A 338 3.89 13.56 30.49
CA GLU A 338 4.26 12.35 31.22
C GLU A 338 4.65 12.66 32.67
N ASP A 339 4.16 11.86 33.62
CA ASP A 339 4.80 11.67 34.92
C ASP A 339 5.35 10.24 34.95
N PRO A 340 6.69 10.05 34.95
CA PRO A 340 7.31 8.74 34.79
C PRO A 340 7.50 8.10 36.16
N ASN A 341 6.42 7.68 36.81
CA ASN A 341 6.45 6.70 37.90
C ASN A 341 5.03 6.29 38.23
N ILE A 342 4.61 5.10 37.82
CA ILE A 342 3.83 4.14 38.62
C ILE A 342 3.68 2.85 37.81
N LEU A 343 4.09 1.75 38.43
CA LEU A 343 4.12 0.38 37.94
C LEU A 343 2.74 -0.12 37.44
N MET A 344 2.76 -0.86 36.32
CA MET A 344 1.75 -1.88 35.95
C MET A 344 1.87 -3.12 36.88
N PRO A 345 0.94 -4.11 36.94
CA PRO A 345 -0.34 -4.35 36.21
C PRO A 345 -1.44 -4.94 37.17
N PRO A 346 -2.42 -5.80 36.78
CA PRO A 346 -3.16 -6.06 35.53
C PRO A 346 -4.70 -5.91 35.71
N LEU A 347 -5.51 -6.13 34.66
CA LEU A 347 -6.50 -7.24 34.64
C LEU A 347 -7.49 -7.16 33.47
N CYS A 348 -7.77 -8.35 32.95
CA CYS A 348 -8.81 -8.69 32.00
C CYS A 348 -10.22 -8.50 32.58
N GLY A 349 -11.22 -8.31 31.70
CA GLY A 349 -12.51 -8.99 31.83
C GLY A 349 -13.74 -8.19 32.28
N ILE A 350 -14.72 -8.15 31.36
CA ILE A 350 -16.18 -8.29 31.58
C ILE A 350 -16.97 -7.04 32.06
N PRO A 351 -18.19 -6.80 31.51
CA PRO A 351 -18.91 -5.52 31.60
C PRO A 351 -19.89 -5.49 32.78
N LYS A 352 -20.23 -4.30 33.28
CA LYS A 352 -21.41 -4.10 34.14
C LYS A 352 -22.47 -3.23 33.49
N ASN A 353 -23.57 -3.91 33.23
CA ASN A 353 -24.89 -3.37 32.89
C ASN A 353 -25.52 -2.67 34.10
N ARG A 354 -26.32 -1.64 33.81
CA ARG A 354 -27.62 -1.27 34.40
C ARG A 354 -27.80 -0.96 35.91
N TYR A 355 -28.44 0.20 36.11
CA TYR A 355 -29.40 0.59 37.17
C TYR A 355 -28.93 0.58 38.62
N VAL A 356 -28.89 1.76 39.27
CA VAL A 356 -29.63 2.06 40.51
C VAL A 356 -29.86 3.59 40.61
N ARG A 357 -31.13 3.99 40.74
CA ARG A 357 -31.61 5.30 41.24
C ARG A 357 -31.33 5.42 42.74
N ARG A 358 -30.96 6.61 43.22
CA ARG A 358 -31.44 7.28 44.47
C ARG A 358 -30.76 8.66 44.54
N ARG A 359 -31.52 9.75 44.35
CA ARG A 359 -32.14 10.61 45.39
C ARG A 359 -31.17 11.02 46.50
N LEU A 360 -31.02 12.33 46.66
CA LEU A 360 -30.87 13.20 47.85
C LEU A 360 -30.50 14.58 47.26
N SER A 361 -31.34 15.61 47.11
CA SER A 361 -32.12 16.38 48.10
C SER A 361 -31.45 16.52 49.46
N THR A 362 -30.64 17.57 49.58
CA THR A 362 -30.69 18.60 50.62
C THR A 362 -30.18 19.89 50.02
#